data_AF-A0A7V1LSE8-F1
#
_entry.id   AF-A0A7V1LSE8-F1
#
_cell.length_a   1.000
_cell.length_b   1.000
_cell.length_c   1.000
_cell.angle_alpha   90.00
_cell.angle_beta   90.00
_cell.angle_gamma   90.00
#
_symmetry.space_group_name_H-M   'P 1'
#
loop_
_entity.id
_entity.type
_entity.pdbx_description
1 polymer ?
#
loop_
_entity_poly.entity_id
_entity_poly.type
_entity_poly.pdbx_seq_one_letter_code
_entity_poly.pdbx_strand_id
1 'polypeptide(L)'
;MYNYCKRWKDYNMPKHVMLAHEYEKHKNKLIFPCFAQPKFNGVRAIWNGFEFISRNGKSLIVPSLTKKMRKLFTHYIPHTLDGEIYIHDESFDLINGAVRKKSNFTEMDNRLQ
;
A
#
# COMPACT_ATOMS: atom_id res chain seq x y z
N MET A 1 3.57 -5.01 31.56
CA MET A 1 3.83 -5.80 30.34
C MET A 1 2.51 -5.85 29.57
N TYR A 2 2.30 -4.93 28.61
CA TYR A 2 0.98 -4.72 28.02
C TYR A 2 0.67 -5.77 26.95
N ASN A 3 -0.29 -6.65 27.26
CA ASN A 3 -0.94 -7.55 26.33
C ASN A 3 -1.86 -6.76 25.38
N TYR A 4 -1.31 -6.21 24.29
CA TYR A 4 -2.07 -5.72 23.15
C TYR A 4 -1.98 -6.73 22.00
N CYS A 5 -2.58 -7.90 22.20
CA CYS A 5 -2.92 -8.81 21.10
C CYS A 5 -4.43 -9.01 21.10
N LYS A 6 -5.18 -7.91 20.96
CA LYS A 6 -6.56 -8.02 20.47
C LYS A 6 -6.46 -8.34 18.98
N ARG A 7 -6.91 -9.54 18.63
CA ARG A 7 -7.00 -10.04 17.25
C ARG A 7 -7.79 -9.01 16.43
N TRP A 8 -7.16 -8.43 15.41
CA TRP A 8 -7.66 -7.34 14.55
C TRP A 8 -8.92 -7.64 13.72
N LYS A 9 -9.69 -8.68 14.04
CA LYS A 9 -10.95 -9.00 13.36
C LYS A 9 -12.07 -7.99 13.66
N ASP A 10 -11.87 -7.13 14.66
CA ASP A 10 -12.91 -6.25 15.20
C ASP A 10 -12.83 -4.79 14.71
N TYR A 11 -11.81 -4.43 13.92
CA TYR A 11 -11.78 -3.12 13.24
C TYR A 11 -12.50 -3.23 11.90
N ASN A 12 -13.39 -2.29 11.60
CA ASN A 12 -14.05 -2.08 10.31
C ASN A 12 -13.01 -1.72 9.23
N MET A 13 -12.15 -2.68 8.86
CA MET A 13 -11.36 -2.60 7.65
C MET A 13 -12.32 -2.40 6.49
N PRO A 14 -12.10 -1.41 5.60
CA PRO A 14 -12.95 -1.24 4.44
C PRO A 14 -13.00 -2.58 3.70
N LYS A 15 -14.19 -3.19 3.68
CA LYS A 15 -14.42 -4.52 3.09
C LYS A 15 -14.04 -4.54 1.60
N HIS A 16 -13.98 -3.35 0.99
CA HIS A 16 -13.66 -3.10 -0.39
C HIS A 16 -12.73 -1.88 -0.53
N VAL A 17 -11.75 -1.99 -1.42
CA VAL A 17 -10.85 -0.90 -1.78
C VAL A 17 -11.53 0.06 -2.77
N MET A 18 -11.16 1.34 -2.77
CA MET A 18 -11.65 2.27 -3.80
C MET A 18 -11.05 1.95 -5.17
N LEU A 19 -11.87 1.94 -6.21
CA LEU A 19 -11.43 1.71 -7.59
C LEU A 19 -11.77 2.92 -8.43
N ALA A 20 -10.78 3.44 -9.14
CA ALA A 20 -10.99 4.49 -10.12
C ALA A 20 -11.78 3.93 -11.30
N HIS A 21 -12.75 4.70 -11.78
CA HIS A 21 -13.40 4.45 -13.05
C HIS A 21 -12.53 4.92 -14.22
N GLU A 22 -12.74 4.33 -15.39
CA GLU A 22 -12.06 4.75 -16.62
C GLU A 22 -12.44 6.19 -16.99
N TYR A 23 -11.43 7.01 -17.30
CA TYR A 23 -11.63 8.43 -17.54
C TYR A 23 -12.56 8.71 -18.73
N GLU A 24 -12.32 8.10 -19.90
CA GLU A 24 -13.09 8.40 -21.12
C GLU A 24 -14.59 8.15 -20.96
N LYS A 25 -14.98 7.17 -20.15
CA LYS A 25 -16.38 6.82 -19.88
C LYS A 25 -17.06 7.72 -18.85
N HIS A 26 -16.28 8.43 -18.04
CA HIS A 26 -16.79 9.14 -16.87
C HIS A 26 -16.28 10.59 -16.76
N LYS A 27 -15.59 11.11 -17.77
CA LYS A 27 -15.03 12.48 -17.78
C LYS A 27 -16.09 13.58 -17.58
N ASN A 28 -17.32 13.35 -18.04
CA ASN A 28 -18.44 14.26 -17.83
C ASN A 28 -18.91 14.36 -16.38
N LYS A 29 -18.52 13.43 -15.51
CA LYS A 29 -18.82 13.45 -14.06
C LYS A 29 -17.76 14.21 -13.26
N LEU A 30 -16.66 14.64 -13.89
CA LEU A 30 -15.58 15.34 -13.23
C LEU A 30 -15.96 16.81 -13.00
N ILE A 31 -15.84 17.28 -11.76
CA ILE A 31 -16.14 18.66 -11.35
C ILE A 31 -14.83 19.36 -11.01
N PHE A 32 -14.60 20.55 -11.56
CA PHE A 32 -13.39 21.35 -11.35
C PHE A 32 -13.61 22.50 -10.35
N PRO A 33 -12.57 22.91 -9.60
CA PRO A 33 -11.22 22.34 -9.57
C PRO A 33 -11.18 20.98 -8.85
N CYS A 34 -10.30 20.07 -9.29
CA CYS A 34 -10.12 18.76 -8.67
C CYS A 34 -8.65 18.48 -8.34
N PHE A 35 -8.42 17.67 -7.31
CA PHE A 35 -7.09 17.13 -7.02
C PHE A 35 -6.75 16.02 -8.01
N ALA A 36 -5.50 16.01 -8.48
CA ALA A 36 -4.95 14.97 -9.35
C ALA A 36 -3.62 14.47 -8.79
N GLN A 37 -3.32 13.20 -9.03
CA GLN A 37 -2.06 12.55 -8.66
C GLN A 37 -1.55 11.72 -9.84
N PRO A 38 -0.23 11.62 -10.05
CA PRO A 38 0.33 10.73 -11.06
C PRO A 38 -0.03 9.27 -10.76
N LYS A 39 -0.36 8.51 -11.80
CA LYS A 39 -0.61 7.08 -11.69
C LYS A 39 0.70 6.32 -11.85
N PHE A 40 1.22 5.76 -10.76
CA PHE A 40 2.39 4.90 -10.81
C PHE A 40 2.05 3.51 -11.36
N ASN A 41 3.00 2.91 -12.08
CA ASN A 41 2.91 1.53 -12.58
C ASN A 41 3.60 0.58 -11.59
N GLY A 42 3.04 0.47 -10.38
CA GLY A 42 3.59 -0.31 -9.28
C GLY A 42 2.63 -1.39 -8.79
N VAL A 43 2.75 -1.77 -7.51
CA VAL A 43 1.83 -2.70 -6.85
C VAL A 43 1.07 -2.00 -5.73
N ARG A 44 -0.25 -1.93 -5.87
CA ARG A 44 -1.12 -1.39 -4.82
C ARG A 44 -0.91 -2.08 -3.49
N ALA A 45 -0.69 -1.27 -2.45
CA ALA A 45 -0.38 -1.70 -1.11
C ALA A 45 -1.16 -0.89 -0.09
N ILE A 46 -1.79 -1.60 0.83
CA ILE A 46 -2.61 -1.03 1.89
C ILE A 46 -1.90 -1.32 3.20
N TRP A 47 -1.54 -0.28 3.93
CA TRP A 47 -1.09 -0.41 5.31
C TRP A 47 -2.31 -0.74 6.18
N ASN A 48 -2.27 -1.84 6.93
CA ASN A 48 -3.36 -2.23 7.83
C ASN A 48 -3.09 -1.88 9.31
N GLY A 49 -2.06 -1.09 9.58
CA GLY A 49 -1.59 -0.78 10.93
C GLY A 49 -0.41 -1.65 11.38
N PHE A 50 -0.15 -2.77 10.70
CA PHE A 50 0.90 -3.72 11.05
C PHE A 50 1.81 -4.11 9.89
N GLU A 51 1.21 -4.36 8.73
CA GLU A 51 1.90 -4.78 7.51
C GLU A 51 1.23 -4.16 6.27
N PHE A 52 1.88 -4.32 5.12
CA PHE A 52 1.28 -4.01 3.84
C PHE A 52 0.57 -5.23 3.26
N ILE A 53 -0.67 -5.04 2.83
CA ILE A 53 -1.46 -6.04 2.12
C ILE A 53 -1.81 -5.55 0.72
N SER A 54 -1.90 -6.47 -0.22
CA SER A 54 -2.41 -6.21 -1.57
C SER A 54 -3.91 -5.90 -1.55
N ARG A 55 -4.43 -5.43 -2.69
CA ARG A 55 -5.88 -5.22 -2.92
C ARG A 55 -6.77 -6.39 -2.49
N ASN A 56 -6.28 -7.63 -2.59
CA ASN A 56 -7.02 -8.85 -2.23
C ASN A 56 -6.70 -9.37 -0.82
N GLY A 57 -6.02 -8.57 0.02
CA GLY A 57 -5.71 -8.92 1.41
C GLY A 57 -4.50 -9.85 1.61
N LYS A 58 -3.73 -10.15 0.55
CA LYS A 58 -2.50 -10.94 0.68
C LYS A 58 -1.35 -10.05 1.15
N SER A 59 -0.60 -10.46 2.17
CA SER A 59 0.60 -9.77 2.66
C SER A 59 1.64 -9.55 1.57
N LEU A 60 2.31 -8.40 1.65
CA LEU A 60 3.42 -8.00 0.79
C LEU A 60 4.72 -7.97 1.60
N ILE A 61 5.81 -8.42 0.98
CA ILE A 61 7.13 -8.51 1.60
C ILE A 61 7.85 -7.20 1.33
N VAL A 62 7.76 -6.25 2.27
CA VAL A 62 8.44 -4.94 2.22
C VAL A 62 9.02 -4.52 3.58
N PRO A 63 10.08 -5.20 4.06
CA PRO A 63 10.52 -5.05 5.45
C PRO A 63 11.06 -3.67 5.81
N SER A 64 11.81 -3.00 4.92
CA SER A 64 12.33 -1.66 5.17
C SER A 64 11.22 -0.64 5.27
N LEU A 65 10.26 -0.68 4.33
CA LEU A 65 9.08 0.21 4.37
C LEU A 65 8.20 -0.09 5.58
N THR A 66 7.95 -1.36 5.91
CA THR A 66 7.19 -1.77 7.10
C THR A 66 7.85 -1.23 8.38
N LYS A 67 9.18 -1.31 8.48
CA LYS A 67 9.92 -0.76 9.63
C LYS A 67 9.79 0.76 9.71
N LYS A 68 9.87 1.47 8.59
CA LYS A 68 9.65 2.93 8.52
C LYS A 68 8.24 3.29 8.97
N MET A 69 7.22 2.60 8.45
CA MET A 69 5.82 2.80 8.83
C MET A 69 5.59 2.56 10.31
N ARG A 70 6.11 1.46 10.87
CA ARG A 70 5.98 1.20 12.31
C ARG A 70 6.62 2.28 13.18
N LYS A 71 7.66 2.97 12.70
CA LYS A 71 8.27 4.12 13.40
C LYS A 71 7.46 5.40 13.24
N LEU A 72 6.91 5.67 12.06
CA LEU A 72 6.11 6.88 11.79
C LEU A 72 4.75 6.84 12.50
N PHE A 73 4.14 5.67 12.56
CA PHE A 73 2.78 5.48 13.07
C PHE A 73 2.75 5.01 14.53
N THR A 74 3.81 5.28 15.32
CA THR A 74 3.82 4.93 16.75
C THR A 74 2.72 5.67 17.52
N HIS A 75 2.37 6.90 17.12
CA HIS A 75 1.39 7.75 17.78
C HIS A 75 0.44 8.42 16.74
N TYR A 76 -0.87 8.17 16.88
CA TYR A 76 -1.95 9.09 16.46
C TYR A 76 -2.31 9.30 14.97
N ILE A 77 -2.01 8.40 14.03
CA ILE A 77 -2.57 8.51 12.67
C ILE A 77 -3.45 7.29 12.35
N PRO A 78 -4.68 7.47 11.80
CA PRO A 78 -5.59 6.39 11.47
C PRO A 78 -4.92 5.28 10.66
N HIS A 79 -5.22 4.05 11.06
CA HIS A 79 -4.44 2.84 10.82
C HIS A 79 -4.47 2.29 9.39
N THR A 80 -5.02 3.03 8.42
CA THR A 80 -5.12 2.57 7.04
C THR A 80 -4.62 3.61 6.07
N LEU A 81 -3.52 3.30 5.38
CA LEU A 81 -3.02 4.06 4.25
C LEU A 81 -3.14 3.21 2.99
N ASP A 82 -3.53 3.83 1.88
CA ASP A 82 -3.67 3.21 0.58
C ASP A 82 -2.73 3.92 -0.38
N GLY A 83 -1.88 3.16 -1.06
CA GLY A 83 -0.87 3.68 -1.95
C GLY A 83 -0.33 2.62 -2.89
N GLU A 84 0.79 2.93 -3.52
CA GLU A 84 1.43 2.07 -4.51
C GLU A 84 2.88 1.83 -4.08
N ILE A 85 3.30 0.56 -4.00
CA ILE A 85 4.73 0.23 -3.94
C ILE A 85 5.28 0.42 -5.34
N TYR A 86 6.17 1.39 -5.47
CA TYR A 86 6.78 1.78 -6.74
C TYR A 86 8.27 2.02 -6.52
N ILE A 87 9.07 1.57 -7.47
CA ILE A 87 10.51 1.84 -7.52
C ILE A 87 10.75 2.51 -8.87
N HIS A 88 11.36 3.69 -8.85
CA HIS A 88 11.68 4.41 -10.07
C HIS A 88 12.65 3.61 -10.95
N ASP A 89 12.43 3.68 -12.26
CA ASP A 89 13.17 2.96 -13.30
C ASP A 89 13.13 1.42 -13.23
N GLU A 90 12.19 0.85 -12.45
CA GLU A 90 11.98 -0.60 -12.41
C GLU A 90 10.74 -1.03 -13.17
N SER A 91 10.80 -2.26 -13.71
CA SER A 91 9.65 -2.85 -14.39
C SER A 91 8.59 -3.32 -13.39
N PHE A 92 7.32 -3.20 -13.79
CA PHE A 92 6.19 -3.67 -12.98
C PHE A 92 6.34 -5.15 -12.59
N ASP A 93 6.76 -6.01 -13.52
CA ASP A 93 6.90 -7.45 -13.28
C ASP A 93 7.97 -7.75 -12.24
N LEU A 94 9.09 -7.02 -12.27
CA LEU A 94 10.14 -7.13 -11.26
C LEU A 94 9.60 -6.70 -9.90
N ILE A 95 8.99 -5.52 -9.80
CA ILE A 95 8.39 -5.04 -8.53
C ILE A 95 7.36 -6.06 -8.00
N ASN A 96 6.44 -6.52 -8.84
CA ASN A 96 5.38 -7.47 -8.49
C ASN A 96 5.91 -8.84 -8.05
N GLY A 97 6.95 -9.35 -8.71
CA GLY A 97 7.63 -10.58 -8.29
C GLY A 97 8.35 -10.39 -6.95
N ALA A 98 9.04 -9.27 -6.81
CA ALA A 98 9.87 -8.93 -5.66
C ALA A 98 9.01 -8.80 -4.39
N VAL A 99 7.92 -8.02 -4.40
CA VAL A 99 7.07 -7.81 -3.21
C VAL A 99 6.28 -9.05 -2.78
N ARG A 100 6.32 -10.15 -3.55
CA ARG A 100 5.64 -11.42 -3.26
C ARG A 100 6.59 -12.55 -2.88
N LYS A 101 7.87 -12.45 -3.22
CA LYS A 101 8.87 -13.52 -3.04
C LYS A 101 10.06 -13.03 -2.20
N LYS A 102 10.39 -13.78 -1.15
CA LYS A 102 11.42 -13.41 -0.18
C LYS A 102 12.86 -13.47 -0.73
N SER A 103 13.13 -14.27 -1.76
CA SER A 103 14.50 -14.64 -2.17
C SER A 103 15.29 -13.53 -2.87
N ASN A 104 14.63 -12.54 -3.49
CA ASN A 104 15.31 -11.53 -4.33
C ASN A 104 15.05 -10.09 -3.84
N PHE A 105 14.40 -9.91 -2.69
CA PHE A 105 13.81 -8.61 -2.34
C PHE A 105 14.79 -7.64 -1.68
N THR A 106 15.89 -8.11 -1.09
CA THR A 106 16.72 -7.30 -0.18
C THR A 106 17.35 -6.07 -0.84
N GLU A 107 17.81 -6.17 -2.09
CA GLU A 107 18.41 -5.02 -2.79
C GLU A 107 17.36 -3.99 -3.24
N MET A 108 16.22 -4.48 -3.75
CA MET A 108 15.09 -3.62 -4.16
C MET A 108 14.42 -2.94 -2.96
N ASP A 109 14.35 -3.61 -1.80
CA ASP A 109 13.76 -3.06 -0.57
C ASP A 109 14.50 -1.82 -0.07
N ASN A 110 15.82 -1.76 -0.26
CA ASN A 110 16.63 -0.61 0.14
C ASN A 110 16.32 0.63 -0.72
N ARG A 111 15.79 0.45 -1.93
CA ARG A 111 15.37 1.53 -2.83
C ARG A 111 13.96 2.04 -2.52
N LEU A 112 13.22 1.35 -1.66
CA LEU A 112 11.93 1.85 -1.16
C LEU A 112 12.18 2.99 -0.18
N GLN A 113 11.92 4.21 -0.64
CA GLN A 113 11.99 5.43 0.16
C GLN A 113 10.87 5.50 1.19
#